data_AF-A0A504JTY0-F1
#
_entry.id   AF-A0A504JTY0-F1
#
_cell.length_a   1.000
_cell.length_b   1.000
_cell.length_c   1.000
_cell.angle_alpha   90.00
_cell.angle_beta   90.00
_cell.angle_gamma   90.00
#
_symmetry.space_group_name_H-M   'P 1'
#
loop_
_entity.id
_entity.type
_entity.pdbx_description
1 polymer ?
#
loop_
_entity_poly.entity_id
_entity_poly.type
_entity_poly.pdbx_seq_one_letter_code
_entity_poly.pdbx_strand_id
1 'polypeptide(L)'
;METAMRLGKRSQLAAFGLLALTSLAAPPAMAEERAKDLFGAEKLPAAPAPQSFGFYSKVCFAGGVALPMDVPTWQEMRPSRHRRGG
;
A
#
# COMPACT_ATOMS: atom_id res chain seq x y z
N MET A 1 14.23 52.61 17.76
CA MET A 1 14.40 51.15 17.81
C MET A 1 13.11 50.37 17.46
N GLU A 2 11.91 50.92 17.65
CA GLU A 2 10.62 50.26 17.36
C GLU A 2 10.28 50.04 15.87
N THR A 3 10.79 50.88 14.97
CA THR A 3 10.47 50.85 13.53
C THR A 3 11.13 49.69 12.78
N ALA A 4 12.31 49.23 13.21
CA ALA A 4 13.01 48.09 12.59
C ALA A 4 12.29 46.75 12.86
N MET A 5 11.61 46.63 14.00
CA MET A 5 10.91 45.40 14.40
C MET A 5 9.60 45.18 13.64
N ARG A 6 8.94 46.26 13.16
CA ARG A 6 7.70 46.19 12.37
C ARG A 6 7.92 45.76 10.92
N LEU A 7 9.11 46.02 10.36
CA LEU A 7 9.46 45.66 8.97
C LEU A 7 9.78 44.16 8.83
N GLY A 8 10.50 43.57 9.80
CA GLY A 8 10.75 42.12 9.83
C GLY A 8 9.48 41.29 9.98
N LYS A 9 8.53 41.77 10.79
CA LYS A 9 7.25 41.08 11.05
C LYS A 9 6.31 41.06 9.83
N ARG A 10 6.33 42.11 9.00
CA ARG A 10 5.57 42.18 7.73
C ARG A 10 6.15 41.27 6.65
N SER A 11 7.48 41.22 6.55
CA SER A 11 8.18 40.32 5.63
C SER A 11 7.98 38.84 6.01
N GLN A 12 7.97 38.54 7.31
CA GLN A 12 7.64 37.20 7.82
C GLN A 12 6.21 36.77 7.50
N LEU A 13 5.22 37.65 7.67
CA LEU A 13 3.82 37.34 7.32
C LEU A 13 3.61 37.09 5.82
N ALA A 14 4.32 37.84 4.96
CA ALA A 14 4.25 37.64 3.51
C ALA A 14 4.88 36.29 3.09
N ALA A 15 6.01 35.89 3.69
CA ALA A 15 6.65 34.61 3.43
C ALA A 15 5.80 33.41 3.90
N PHE A 16 5.14 33.52 5.05
CA PHE A 16 4.19 32.51 5.52
C PHE A 16 2.93 32.43 4.67
N GLY A 17 2.40 33.57 4.20
CA GLY A 17 1.27 33.61 3.28
C GLY A 17 1.58 32.92 1.95
N LEU A 18 2.77 33.14 1.39
CA LEU A 18 3.16 32.54 0.11
C LEU A 18 3.39 31.02 0.22
N LEU A 19 3.90 30.52 1.35
CA LEU A 19 4.06 29.08 1.60
C LEU A 19 2.71 28.36 1.88
N ALA A 20 1.75 29.07 2.47
CA ALA A 20 0.41 28.55 2.72
C ALA A 20 -0.44 28.47 1.44
N LEU A 21 -0.24 29.36 0.47
CA LEU A 21 -0.96 29.31 -0.80
C LEU A 21 -0.50 28.16 -1.71
N THR A 22 0.75 27.71 -1.64
CA THR A 22 1.25 26.61 -2.48
C THR A 22 0.84 25.22 -1.97
N SER A 23 0.48 25.10 -0.69
CA SER A 23 0.02 23.84 -0.09
C SER A 23 -1.45 23.53 -0.39
N LEU A 24 -2.25 24.51 -0.80
CA LEU A 24 -3.68 24.33 -1.13
C LEU A 24 -3.90 23.79 -2.55
N ALA A 25 -2.90 23.87 -3.43
CA ALA A 25 -2.97 23.40 -4.82
C ALA A 25 -2.48 21.95 -5.01
N ALA A 26 -2.19 21.23 -3.92
CA ALA A 26 -1.79 19.82 -4.03
C ALA A 26 -2.97 18.96 -4.51
N PRO A 27 -2.78 18.10 -5.53
CA PRO A 27 -3.81 17.12 -5.89
C PRO A 27 -4.11 16.23 -4.68
N PRO A 28 -5.37 15.77 -4.52
CA PRO A 28 -5.71 14.86 -3.44
C PRO A 28 -4.84 13.61 -3.53
N ALA A 29 -4.30 13.16 -2.40
CA ALA A 29 -3.61 11.88 -2.34
C ALA A 29 -4.63 10.77 -2.64
N MET A 30 -4.58 10.23 -3.86
CA MET A 30 -5.37 9.08 -4.28
C MET A 30 -4.65 7.83 -3.77
N ALA A 31 -5.29 7.10 -2.87
CA ALA A 31 -4.81 5.77 -2.50
C ALA A 31 -5.16 4.79 -3.61
N GLU A 32 -4.19 3.94 -3.98
CA GLU A 32 -4.50 2.77 -4.81
C GLU A 32 -5.44 1.82 -4.06
N GLU A 33 -6.16 0.99 -4.83
CA GLU A 33 -7.02 -0.03 -4.26
C GLU A 33 -6.21 -0.98 -3.39
N ARG A 34 -6.78 -1.38 -2.24
CA ARG A 34 -6.03 -2.19 -1.29
C ARG A 34 -5.75 -3.55 -1.91
N ALA A 35 -4.50 -3.99 -1.81
CA ALA A 35 -4.08 -5.33 -2.23
C ALA A 35 -4.98 -6.45 -1.67
N LYS A 36 -5.49 -6.33 -0.44
CA LYS A 36 -6.42 -7.33 0.14
C LYS A 36 -7.71 -7.47 -0.68
N ASP A 37 -8.21 -6.36 -1.22
CA ASP A 37 -9.47 -6.34 -1.97
C ASP A 37 -9.24 -6.89 -3.39
N LEU A 38 -8.14 -6.51 -4.04
CA LEU A 38 -7.73 -7.05 -5.35
C LEU A 38 -7.42 -8.55 -5.28
N PHE A 39 -6.49 -8.97 -4.43
CA PHE A 39 -6.07 -10.38 -4.36
C PHE A 39 -7.10 -11.27 -3.67
N GLY A 40 -7.91 -10.72 -2.77
CA GLY A 40 -8.97 -11.48 -2.09
C GLY A 40 -10.18 -11.77 -2.99
N ALA A 41 -10.34 -11.02 -4.09
CA ALA A 41 -11.36 -11.27 -5.10
C ALA A 41 -11.01 -12.44 -6.02
N GLU A 42 -9.72 -12.70 -6.24
CA GLU A 42 -9.25 -13.78 -7.11
C GLU A 42 -9.29 -15.15 -6.43
N LYS A 43 -9.82 -16.14 -7.16
CA LYS A 43 -9.99 -17.51 -6.66
C LYS A 43 -9.00 -18.50 -7.24
N LEU A 44 -8.17 -18.07 -8.19
CA LEU A 44 -7.19 -18.92 -8.86
C LEU A 44 -5.83 -18.25 -8.84
N PRO A 45 -4.73 -19.02 -8.78
CA PRO A 45 -3.39 -18.48 -8.93
C PRO A 45 -3.21 -17.79 -10.28
N ALA A 46 -2.34 -16.79 -10.33
CA ALA A 46 -1.95 -16.17 -11.59
C ALA A 46 -1.26 -17.22 -12.51
N ALA A 47 -1.64 -17.23 -13.78
CA ALA A 47 -1.17 -18.18 -14.80
C ALA A 47 0.31 -18.11 -15.24
N PRO A 48 1.10 -17.04 -15.01
CA PRO A 48 2.53 -17.02 -15.37
C PRO A 48 3.36 -18.10 -14.66
N ALA A 49 4.61 -18.26 -15.10
CA ALA A 49 5.55 -19.19 -14.49
C ALA A 49 5.74 -18.92 -12.98
N PRO A 50 6.01 -19.96 -12.16
CA PRO A 50 6.21 -19.82 -10.73
C PRO A 50 7.33 -18.84 -10.38
N GLN A 51 6.99 -17.77 -9.65
CA GLN A 51 7.96 -16.77 -9.23
C GLN A 51 7.46 -15.99 -8.00
N SER A 52 8.37 -15.69 -7.08
CA SER A 52 8.15 -14.78 -5.95
C SER A 52 8.63 -13.36 -6.28
N PHE A 53 7.85 -12.36 -5.91
CA PHE A 53 8.11 -10.94 -6.14
C PHE A 53 8.20 -10.21 -4.80
N GLY A 54 9.38 -9.72 -4.43
CA GLY A 54 9.59 -8.97 -3.18
C GLY A 54 10.18 -9.82 -2.05
N PHE A 55 9.88 -9.46 -0.81
CA PHE A 55 10.48 -10.06 0.40
C PHE A 55 9.40 -10.34 1.45
N TYR A 56 9.62 -11.35 2.30
CA TYR A 56 8.70 -11.97 3.27
C TYR A 56 7.41 -11.20 3.66
N SER A 57 7.51 -9.95 4.14
CA SER A 57 6.36 -9.18 4.64
C SER A 57 5.67 -8.28 3.60
N LYS A 58 6.21 -8.17 2.39
CA LYS A 58 5.71 -7.37 1.26
C LYS A 58 6.04 -8.11 -0.03
N VAL A 59 5.33 -9.20 -0.27
CA VAL A 59 5.57 -10.15 -1.37
C VAL A 59 4.30 -10.45 -2.13
N CYS A 60 4.44 -10.75 -3.42
CA CYS A 60 3.44 -11.40 -4.27
C CYS A 60 4.05 -12.65 -4.92
N PHE A 61 3.24 -13.54 -5.47
CA PHE A 61 3.75 -14.68 -6.25
C PHE A 61 2.82 -15.00 -7.43
N ALA A 62 3.35 -15.70 -8.42
CA ALA A 62 2.61 -16.24 -9.56
C ALA A 62 2.84 -17.75 -9.67
N GLY A 63 1.96 -18.46 -10.40
CA GLY A 63 2.14 -19.87 -10.73
C GLY A 63 2.00 -20.85 -9.56
N GLY A 64 1.37 -20.46 -8.46
CA GLY A 64 1.27 -21.33 -7.29
C GLY A 64 0.38 -22.55 -7.51
N VAL A 65 0.64 -23.60 -6.74
CA VAL A 65 -0.06 -24.89 -6.85
C VAL A 65 -0.76 -25.18 -5.53
N ALA A 66 -2.03 -25.60 -5.60
CA ALA A 66 -2.79 -25.94 -4.41
C ALA A 66 -2.32 -27.26 -3.81
N LEU A 67 -2.07 -27.27 -2.50
CA LEU A 67 -1.85 -28.49 -1.75
C LEU A 67 -3.13 -29.36 -1.72
N PRO A 68 -2.98 -30.71 -1.64
CA PRO A 68 -4.09 -31.62 -1.39
C PRO A 68 -4.85 -31.27 -0.09
N MET A 69 -6.13 -31.63 -0.02
CA MET A 69 -6.96 -31.33 1.16
C MET A 69 -6.65 -32.24 2.35
N ASP A 70 -6.57 -33.54 2.09
CA ASP A 70 -6.38 -34.58 3.09
C ASP A 70 -5.34 -35.57 2.56
N VAL A 71 -4.31 -35.84 3.34
CA VAL A 71 -3.35 -36.92 3.09
C VAL A 71 -3.08 -37.69 4.39
N PRO A 72 -2.48 -38.89 4.36
CA PRO A 72 -2.37 -39.74 5.55
C PRO A 72 -1.65 -39.12 6.75
N THR A 73 -0.81 -38.12 6.51
CA THR A 73 0.07 -37.54 7.54
C THR A 73 -0.26 -36.09 7.90
N TRP A 74 -1.15 -35.41 7.16
CA TRP A 74 -1.55 -34.04 7.43
C TRP A 74 -2.87 -33.65 6.76
N GLN A 75 -3.47 -32.57 7.25
CA GLN A 75 -4.74 -32.03 6.77
C GLN A 75 -4.70 -30.51 6.76
N GLU A 76 -5.31 -29.90 5.74
CA GLU A 76 -5.41 -28.44 5.63
C GLU A 76 -6.35 -27.85 6.69
N MET A 77 -5.89 -26.82 7.39
CA MET A 77 -6.70 -26.12 8.39
C MET A 77 -7.54 -25.01 7.75
N ARG A 78 -8.80 -24.87 8.19
CA ARG A 78 -9.74 -23.84 7.70
C ARG A 78 -9.80 -23.78 6.16
N PRO A 79 -10.15 -24.88 5.48
CA PRO A 79 -10.13 -24.99 4.02
C PRO A 79 -11.06 -23.98 3.31
N SER A 80 -12.06 -23.44 4.01
CA SER A 80 -12.94 -22.38 3.50
C SER A 80 -12.21 -21.09 3.12
N ARG A 81 -10.97 -20.87 3.59
CA ARG A 81 -10.20 -19.66 3.31
C ARG A 81 -9.50 -19.67 1.96
N HIS A 82 -9.41 -20.80 1.27
CA HIS A 82 -8.71 -20.92 -0.02
C HIS A 82 -7.27 -20.34 0.02
N ARG A 83 -6.46 -20.72 1.03
CA ARG A 83 -5.06 -20.26 1.19
C ARG A 83 -4.03 -21.39 1.26
N ARG A 84 -4.36 -22.51 0.63
CA ARG A 84 -3.57 -23.74 0.66
C ARG A 84 -2.53 -23.85 -0.46
N GLY A 85 -2.19 -22.74 -1.10
CA GLY A 85 -1.31 -22.71 -2.27
C GLY A 85 -0.32 -21.56 -2.17
N GLY A 86 0.83 -21.77 -2.82
CA GLY A 86 1.95 -20.85 -2.91
C GLY A 86 2.77 -21.14 -4.16
#